data_AF-A0A353NP63-F1
#
_entry.id   AF-A0A353NP63-F1
#
_cell.length_a   1.000
_cell.length_b   1.000
_cell.length_c   1.000
_cell.angle_alpha   90.00
_cell.angle_beta   90.00
_cell.angle_gamma   90.00
#
_symmetry.space_group_name_H-M   'P 1'
#
loop_
_entity.id
_entity.type
_entity.pdbx_description
1 polymer ?
#
loop_
_entity_poly.entity_id
_entity_poly.type
_entity_poly.pdbx_seq_one_letter_code
_entity_poly.pdbx_strand_id
1 'polypeptide(L)'
;IYLGKVVRLMDFGAFVEVIPGVMGASGKEGLVHISQLDEKRVNRVRDVVKEGDEIIVKVTDIDRQGRVNLSRKEAVRALRKKSEK
;
A
#
# COMPACT_ATOMS: atom_id res chain seq x y z
N ILE A 1 -9.02 -2.28 -4.51
CA ILE A 1 -7.77 -3.04 -4.28
C ILE A 1 -6.93 -2.83 -5.51
N TYR A 2 -5.71 -2.33 -5.37
CA TYR A 2 -4.86 -1.91 -6.47
C TYR A 2 -3.47 -2.53 -6.32
N LEU A 3 -2.82 -2.78 -7.46
CA LEU A 3 -1.41 -3.14 -7.51
C LEU A 3 -0.61 -1.83 -7.44
N GLY A 4 0.33 -1.75 -6.50
CA GLY A 4 1.25 -0.62 -6.38
C GLY A 4 2.68 -1.11 -6.32
N LYS A 5 3.60 -0.34 -6.91
CA LYS A 5 5.02 -0.66 -6.91
C LYS A 5 5.72 0.14 -5.83
N VAL A 6 6.52 -0.52 -5.00
CA VAL A 6 7.33 0.16 -3.99
C VAL A 6 8.41 0.98 -4.70
N VAL A 7 8.33 2.31 -4.59
CA VAL A 7 9.34 3.22 -5.16
C VAL A 7 10.45 3.53 -4.17
N ARG A 8 10.12 3.54 -2.87
CA ARG A 8 11.09 3.91 -1.83
C ARG A 8 10.71 3.31 -0.48
N LEU A 9 11.72 2.85 0.27
CA LEU A 9 11.53 2.35 1.63
C LEU A 9 12.10 3.31 2.67
N MET A 10 11.40 3.45 3.79
CA MET A 10 11.86 4.16 4.99
C MET A 10 11.71 3.27 6.22
N ASP A 11 12.32 3.66 7.34
CA ASP A 11 12.30 2.84 8.55
C ASP A 11 10.92 2.75 9.21
N PHE A 12 10.06 3.75 8.99
CA PHE A 12 8.70 3.82 9.52
C PHE A 12 7.60 3.50 8.49
N GLY A 13 7.95 3.28 7.21
CA GLY A 13 6.96 3.03 6.16
C GLY A 13 7.56 2.82 4.76
N ALA A 14 6.70 2.50 3.80
CA ALA A 14 7.05 2.30 2.39
C ALA A 14 6.25 3.26 1.51
N PHE A 15 6.92 3.93 0.59
CA PHE A 15 6.27 4.67 -0.50
C PHE A 15 5.99 3.71 -1.63
N VAL A 16 4.72 3.66 -2.01
CA VAL A 16 4.18 2.78 -3.02
C VAL A 16 3.51 3.67 -4.06
N GLU A 17 4.03 3.65 -5.26
CA GLU A 17 3.38 4.28 -6.39
C GLU A 17 2.26 3.36 -6.87
N VAL A 18 1.03 3.81 -6.70
CA VAL A 18 -0.14 3.09 -7.21
C VAL A 18 -0.40 3.63 -8.60
N ILE A 19 -0.26 2.78 -9.61
CA ILE A 19 -0.47 3.17 -11.01
C ILE A 19 -1.98 3.15 -11.26
N PRO A 20 -2.69 4.29 -11.39
CA PRO A 20 -4.13 4.27 -11.55
C PRO A 20 -4.48 4.73 -12.95
N GLY A 21 -4.66 3.79 -13.87
CA GLY A 21 -5.46 4.01 -15.08
C GLY A 21 -6.96 4.23 -14.80
N VAL A 22 -7.37 4.33 -13.52
CA VAL A 22 -8.77 4.22 -13.08
C VAL A 22 -9.25 5.42 -12.25
N MET A 23 -8.41 6.41 -11.94
CA MET A 23 -8.81 7.59 -11.14
C MET A 23 -8.65 8.94 -11.86
N GLY A 24 -8.34 8.94 -13.17
CA GLY A 24 -8.23 10.17 -13.96
C GLY A 24 -7.14 11.15 -13.50
N ALA A 25 -6.26 10.74 -12.58
CA ALA A 25 -5.20 11.55 -12.00
C ALA A 25 -3.90 10.76 -12.05
N SER A 26 -2.91 11.35 -12.72
CA SER A 26 -1.55 10.84 -12.89
C SER A 26 -0.94 10.33 -11.59
N GLY A 27 -0.23 9.20 -11.70
CA GLY A 27 0.54 8.49 -10.67
C GLY A 27 0.64 9.17 -9.32
N LYS A 28 -0.28 8.82 -8.41
CA LYS A 28 -0.20 9.28 -7.02
C LYS A 28 0.65 8.32 -6.21
N GLU A 29 1.63 8.88 -5.52
CA GLU A 29 2.42 8.16 -4.53
C GLU A 29 1.60 8.00 -3.25
N GLY A 30 1.49 6.77 -2.78
CA GLY A 30 0.87 6.45 -1.51
C GLY A 30 1.91 6.01 -0.48
N LEU A 31 1.65 6.31 0.79
CA LEU A 31 2.48 5.88 1.89
C LEU A 31 1.78 4.74 2.64
N VAL A 32 2.52 3.66 2.88
CA VAL A 32 2.11 2.55 3.73
C VAL A 32 2.92 2.64 5.02
N HIS A 33 2.25 2.84 6.15
CA HIS A 33 2.91 2.83 7.45
C HIS A 33 3.38 1.42 7.83
N ILE A 34 4.47 1.27 8.58
CA ILE A 34 4.97 -0.04 9.04
C ILE A 34 3.90 -0.86 9.79
N SER A 35 3.01 -0.18 10.52
CA SER A 35 1.88 -0.79 11.24
C SER A 35 0.72 -1.23 10.32
N GLN A 36 0.71 -0.77 9.08
CA GLN A 36 -0.29 -1.10 8.06
C GLN A 36 0.20 -2.15 7.05
N LEU A 37 1.49 -2.53 7.15
CA LEU A 37 2.11 -3.58 6.34
C LEU A 37 1.73 -4.98 6.83
N ASP A 38 1.70 -5.21 8.14
CA ASP A 38 1.37 -6.49 8.74
C ASP A 38 0.72 -6.29 10.13
N GLU A 39 -0.05 -7.27 10.61
CA GLU A 39 -0.61 -7.28 11.96
C GLU A 39 0.43 -7.65 13.03
N LYS A 40 1.55 -8.24 12.60
CA LYS A 40 2.65 -8.62 13.48
C LYS A 40 3.61 -7.45 13.72
N ARG A 41 4.40 -7.54 14.80
CA ARG A 41 5.43 -6.54 15.11
C ARG A 41 6.56 -6.62 14.09
N VAL A 42 6.49 -5.78 13.06
CA VAL A 42 7.53 -5.66 12.03
C VAL A 42 8.63 -4.73 12.57
N ASN A 43 9.87 -5.24 12.66
CA ASN A 43 11.02 -4.43 13.08
C ASN A 43 11.63 -3.64 11.92
N ARG A 44 11.56 -4.18 10.69
CA ARG A 44 12.12 -3.55 9.50
C ARG A 44 11.17 -3.71 8.32
N VAL A 45 10.85 -2.59 7.68
CA VAL A 45 9.99 -2.55 6.48
C VAL A 45 10.58 -3.40 5.35
N ARG A 46 11.91 -3.40 5.23
CA ARG A 46 12.70 -4.12 4.22
C ARG A 46 12.54 -5.65 4.25
N ASP A 47 12.17 -6.21 5.41
CA ASP A 47 11.95 -7.65 5.56
C ASP A 47 10.57 -8.08 5.02
N VAL A 48 9.63 -7.13 4.90
CA VAL A 48 8.24 -7.39 4.47
C VAL A 48 7.98 -6.95 3.04
N VAL A 49 8.66 -5.89 2.61
CA VAL A 49 8.56 -5.33 1.26
C VAL A 49 9.93 -4.86 0.78
N LYS A 50 10.20 -5.00 -0.52
CA LYS A 50 11.44 -4.56 -1.15
C LYS A 50 11.19 -3.40 -2.11
N GLU A 51 12.22 -2.59 -2.36
CA GLU A 51 12.15 -1.57 -3.41
C GLU A 51 11.98 -2.23 -4.77
N GLY A 52 11.05 -1.72 -5.57
CA GLY A 52 10.66 -2.29 -6.85
C GLY A 52 9.66 -3.44 -6.77
N ASP A 53 9.30 -3.90 -5.57
CA ASP A 53 8.34 -4.98 -5.39
C ASP A 53 6.90 -4.51 -5.64
N GLU A 54 6.07 -5.41 -6.16
CA GLU A 54 4.68 -5.12 -6.50
C GLU A 54 3.77 -5.66 -5.39
N ILE A 55 3.14 -4.75 -4.64
CA ILE A 55 2.29 -5.10 -3.52
C ILE A 55 0.85 -4.68 -3.76
N ILE A 56 -0.07 -5.51 -3.26
CA ILE A 56 -1.49 -5.22 -3.31
C ILE A 56 -1.86 -4.33 -2.13
N VAL A 57 -2.42 -3.17 -2.42
CA VAL A 57 -2.79 -2.15 -1.45
C VAL A 57 -4.22 -1.68 -1.67
N LYS A 58 -4.88 -1.25 -0.60
CA LYS A 58 -6.19 -0.61 -0.68
C LYS A 58 -6.04 0.85 -0.27
N VAL A 59 -6.59 1.75 -1.09
CA VAL A 59 -6.72 3.17 -0.76
C VAL A 59 -7.74 3.32 0.35
N THR A 60 -7.31 3.91 1.45
CA THR A 60 -8.19 4.22 2.59
C THR A 60 -8.57 5.69 2.60
N ASP A 61 -7.64 6.57 2.25
CA ASP A 61 -7.84 8.01 2.32
C ASP A 61 -6.94 8.75 1.32
N ILE A 62 -7.35 9.94 0.88
CA ILE A 62 -6.61 10.76 -0.08
C ILE A 62 -6.61 12.20 0.43
N ASP A 63 -5.42 12.72 0.70
CA ASP A 63 -5.23 14.11 1.11
C ASP A 63 -5.29 15.04 -0.13
N ARG A 64 -5.68 16.31 0.10
CA ARG A 64 -5.68 17.38 -0.91
C ARG A 64 -4.30 17.65 -1.49
N GLN A 65 -3.22 17.28 -0.78
CA GLN A 65 -1.84 17.34 -1.28
C GLN A 65 -1.47 16.19 -2.23
N GLY A 66 -2.37 15.25 -2.51
CA GLY A 66 -2.11 14.12 -3.40
C GLY A 66 -1.49 12.90 -2.73
N ARG A 67 -1.22 12.96 -1.41
CA ARG A 67 -0.76 11.81 -0.62
C ARG A 67 -1.91 10.83 -0.41
N VAL A 68 -1.68 9.58 -0.77
CA VAL A 68 -2.66 8.51 -0.61
C VAL A 68 -2.28 7.64 0.57
N ASN A 69 -3.16 7.51 1.56
CA ASN A 69 -2.97 6.52 2.61
C ASN A 69 -3.43 5.15 2.12
N LEU A 70 -2.53 4.19 2.22
CA LEU A 70 -2.70 2.84 1.73
C LEU A 70 -2.64 1.86 2.89
N SER A 71 -3.53 0.88 2.88
CA SER A 71 -3.53 -0.22 3.85
C SER A 71 -3.43 -1.56 3.13
N ARG A 72 -2.37 -2.32 3.44
CA ARG A 72 -2.20 -3.72 2.99
C ARG A 72 -3.14 -4.65 3.75
N LYS A 73 -3.34 -4.39 5.05
CA LYS A 73 -4.26 -5.15 5.91
C LYS A 73 -5.69 -5.20 5.37
N GLU A 74 -6.22 -4.05 4.95
CA GLU A 74 -7.56 -4.01 4.36
C GLU A 74 -7.64 -4.71 3.01
N ALA A 75 -6.57 -4.65 2.19
CA ALA A 75 -6.53 -5.37 0.91
C ALA A 75 -6.59 -6.89 1.13
N VAL A 76 -5.79 -7.41 2.07
CA VAL A 76 -5.78 -8.84 2.43
C VAL A 76 -7.12 -9.28 3.01
N ARG A 77 -7.72 -8.47 3.90
CA ARG A 77 -9.05 -8.75 4.48
C ARG A 77 -10.15 -8.76 3.42
N ALA A 78 -10.09 -7.86 2.44
CA ALA A 78 -11.05 -7.80 1.35
C ALA A 78 -10.91 -8.98 0.38
N LEU A 79 -9.68 -9.46 0.11
CA LEU A 79 -9.43 -10.68 -0.66
C LEU A 79 -10.00 -11.91 0.06
N ARG A 80 -9.76 -12.04 1.37
CA ARG A 80 -10.25 -13.16 2.17
C ARG A 80 -11.77 -13.25 2.23
N LYS A 81 -12.47 -12.10 2.28
CA LYS A 81 -13.94 -12.03 2.20
C LYS A 81 -14.52 -12.44 0.83
N LYS A 82 -13.73 -12.43 -0.23
CA LYS A 82 -14.21 -12.71 -1.60
C LYS A 82 -14.18 -14.20 -1.95
N SER A 83 -13.36 -15.00 -1.27
CA SER A 83 -13.26 -16.45 -1.48
C SER A 83 -14.29 -17.27 -0.68
N GLU A 84 -15.02 -16.64 0.24
CA GLU A 84 -15.98 -17.32 1.12
C GLU A 84 -17.44 -17.15 0.64
N LYS A 85 -17.65 -16.79 -0.63
CA LYS A 85 -18.97 -16.55 -1.22
C LYS A 85 -19.14 -17.31 -2.52
#